data_AF-A0A956T346-F1
#
_entry.id   AF-A0A956T346-F1
#
_cell.length_a   1.000
_cell.length_b   1.000
_cell.length_c   1.000
_cell.angle_alpha   90.00
_cell.angle_beta   90.00
_cell.angle_gamma   90.00
#
_symmetry.space_group_name_H-M   'P 1'
#
loop_
_entity.id
_entity.type
_entity.pdbx_description
1 polymer ?
#
loop_
_entity_poly.entity_id
_entity_poly.type
_entity_poly.pdbx_seq_one_letter_code
_entity_poly.pdbx_strand_id
1 'polypeptide(L)'
;MLGLCAIGLALFVPDYLAARSRGNNETGCRSNLKNIGTAMEMYSTDWSGKYPTALSQLTPNYLKTIPECPVTNEMTYRASFGPGVGYNISVELEDGTKSEPFQDYYFIWCEGTAHQEQYGTPENYPQYDGIQGLING
;
A
#
# COMPACT_ATOMS: atom_id res chain seq x y z
N MET A 1 8.33 -11.25 -63.00
CA MET A 1 7.71 -10.47 -61.90
C MET A 1 8.14 -11.10 -60.58
N LEU A 2 9.10 -10.48 -59.88
CA LEU A 2 9.44 -10.88 -58.51
C LEU A 2 8.26 -10.49 -57.61
N GLY A 3 7.51 -11.49 -57.16
CA GLY A 3 6.50 -11.31 -56.11
C GLY A 3 7.19 -11.26 -54.76
N LEU A 4 7.37 -10.05 -54.23
CA LEU A 4 7.79 -9.84 -52.85
C LEU A 4 6.66 -10.30 -51.91
N CYS A 5 6.75 -11.53 -51.40
CA CYS A 5 5.99 -11.93 -50.23
C CYS A 5 6.56 -11.20 -49.02
N ALA A 6 5.99 -10.04 -48.70
CA ALA A 6 6.21 -9.37 -47.42
C ALA A 6 5.56 -10.23 -46.32
N ILE A 7 6.32 -11.18 -45.78
CA ILE A 7 5.92 -11.88 -44.57
C ILE A 7 6.04 -10.85 -43.45
N GLY A 8 4.90 -10.29 -43.05
CA GLY A 8 4.80 -9.37 -41.93
C GLY A 8 5.40 -10.02 -40.68
N LEU A 9 6.39 -9.35 -40.09
CA LEU A 9 6.89 -9.69 -38.77
C LEU A 9 5.76 -9.37 -37.77
N ALA A 10 4.90 -10.36 -37.49
CA ALA A 10 4.05 -10.29 -36.32
C ALA A 10 4.98 -10.30 -35.11
N LEU A 11 5.19 -9.12 -34.52
CA LEU A 11 5.89 -8.97 -33.25
C LEU A 11 5.08 -9.75 -32.20
N PHE A 12 5.47 -10.99 -31.94
CA PHE A 12 5.12 -11.69 -30.72
C PHE A 12 5.79 -10.93 -29.57
N VAL A 13 5.15 -9.85 -29.12
CA VAL A 13 5.50 -9.21 -27.85
C VAL A 13 5.21 -10.27 -26.80
N PRO A 14 6.24 -10.85 -26.14
CA PRO A 14 5.98 -11.91 -25.19
C PRO A 14 5.24 -11.33 -23.98
N ASP A 15 4.29 -12.08 -23.44
CA ASP A 15 3.51 -11.78 -22.22
C ASP A 15 4.40 -11.36 -21.03
N TYR A 16 5.69 -11.66 -21.10
CA TYR A 16 6.70 -11.26 -20.15
C TYR A 16 6.86 -9.74 -19.97
N LEU A 17 6.62 -8.91 -21.00
CA LEU A 17 6.63 -7.45 -20.83
C LEU A 17 5.44 -6.95 -20.01
N ALA A 18 4.25 -7.54 -20.19
CA ALA A 18 3.08 -7.25 -19.38
C ALA A 18 3.21 -7.82 -17.96
N ALA A 19 3.81 -8.99 -17.78
CA ALA A 19 4.09 -9.55 -16.46
C ALA A 19 5.08 -8.67 -15.67
N ARG A 20 6.07 -8.08 -16.33
CA ARG A 20 7.02 -7.14 -15.73
C ARG A 20 6.34 -5.84 -15.27
N SER A 21 5.47 -5.24 -16.08
CA SER A 21 4.74 -4.03 -15.66
C SER A 21 3.79 -4.32 -14.49
N ARG A 22 3.12 -5.47 -14.50
CA ARG A 22 2.30 -5.94 -13.37
C ARG A 22 3.14 -6.09 -12.10
N GLY A 23 4.25 -6.84 -12.14
CA GLY A 23 5.10 -7.03 -10.96
C GLY A 23 5.70 -5.72 -10.41
N ASN A 24 6.08 -4.80 -11.31
CA ASN A 24 6.62 -3.50 -10.93
C ASN A 24 5.57 -2.61 -10.23
N ASN A 25 4.31 -2.63 -10.68
CA ASN A 25 3.26 -1.79 -10.10
C ASN A 25 2.87 -2.27 -8.68
N GLU A 26 2.76 -3.58 -8.45
CA GLU A 26 2.52 -4.12 -7.10
C GLU A 26 3.68 -3.78 -6.15
N THR A 27 4.91 -3.98 -6.60
CA THR A 27 6.11 -3.62 -5.83
C THR A 27 6.15 -2.11 -5.55
N GLY A 28 5.68 -1.30 -6.51
CA GLY A 28 5.50 0.13 -6.37
C GLY A 28 4.48 0.52 -5.30
N CYS A 29 3.25 -0.04 -5.31
CA CYS A 29 2.25 0.31 -4.28
C CYS A 29 2.72 -0.13 -2.88
N ARG A 30 3.42 -1.27 -2.76
CA ARG A 30 4.07 -1.70 -1.50
C ARG A 30 5.19 -0.76 -1.04
N SER A 31 5.99 -0.23 -1.96
CA SER A 31 7.05 0.73 -1.64
C SER A 31 6.49 2.09 -1.21
N ASN A 32 5.39 2.53 -1.84
CA ASN A 32 4.66 3.72 -1.42
C ASN A 32 4.14 3.59 0.01
N LEU A 33 3.55 2.46 0.39
CA LEU A 33 3.10 2.21 1.77
C LEU A 33 4.26 2.30 2.77
N LYS A 34 5.42 1.73 2.45
CA LYS A 34 6.63 1.85 3.29
C LYS A 34 7.08 3.30 3.43
N ASN A 35 7.07 4.07 2.35
CA ASN A 35 7.44 5.50 2.38
C ASN A 35 6.45 6.31 3.24
N ILE A 36 5.15 6.03 3.14
CA ILE A 36 4.15 6.66 4.01
C ILE A 36 4.38 6.24 5.47
N GLY A 37 4.64 4.96 5.74
CA GLY A 37 5.00 4.46 7.07
C GLY A 37 6.24 5.17 7.64
N THR A 38 7.32 5.31 6.88
CA THR A 38 8.50 6.09 7.30
C THR A 38 8.14 7.53 7.63
N ALA A 39 7.27 8.17 6.85
CA ALA A 39 6.80 9.52 7.15
C ALA A 39 5.96 9.59 8.44
N MET A 40 5.16 8.55 8.75
CA MET A 40 4.47 8.43 10.04
C MET A 40 5.46 8.36 11.21
N GLU A 41 6.53 7.56 11.08
CA GLU A 41 7.57 7.45 12.11
C GLU A 41 8.34 8.76 12.32
N MET A 42 8.66 9.46 11.23
CA MET A 42 9.28 10.78 11.30
C MET A 42 8.36 11.80 12.00
N TYR A 43 7.06 11.81 11.65
CA TYR A 43 6.07 12.64 12.34
C TYR A 43 6.01 12.30 13.83
N SER A 44 5.92 11.01 14.17
CA SER A 44 5.85 10.55 15.56
C SER A 44 7.06 10.99 16.37
N THR A 45 8.26 10.95 15.77
CA THR A 45 9.51 11.43 16.40
C THR A 45 9.43 12.91 16.79
N ASP A 46 8.87 13.75 15.92
CA ASP A 46 8.71 15.19 16.18
C ASP A 46 7.54 15.51 17.14
N TRP A 47 6.53 14.63 17.20
CA TRP A 47 5.28 14.84 17.92
C TRP A 47 5.13 13.96 19.16
N SER A 48 6.23 13.70 19.86
CA SER A 48 6.25 12.99 21.16
C SER A 48 5.59 11.60 21.12
N GLY A 49 5.85 10.84 20.06
CA GLY A 49 5.30 9.50 19.87
C GLY A 49 3.88 9.46 19.29
N LYS A 50 3.31 10.60 18.91
CA LYS A 50 1.93 10.70 18.38
C LYS A 50 1.93 10.66 16.86
N TYR A 51 1.07 9.81 16.30
CA TYR A 51 0.80 9.80 14.86
C TYR A 51 -0.19 10.92 14.47
N PRO A 52 -0.18 11.35 13.19
CA PRO A 52 -1.16 12.31 12.70
C PRO A 52 -2.58 11.74 12.74
N THR A 53 -3.58 12.60 12.58
CA THR A 53 -4.99 12.20 12.45
C THR A 53 -5.48 12.19 11.01
N ALA A 54 -4.66 12.68 10.07
CA ALA A 54 -4.92 12.63 8.63
C ALA A 54 -3.61 12.56 7.82
N LEU A 55 -3.64 11.86 6.67
CA LEU A 55 -2.49 11.74 5.76
C LEU A 55 -1.97 13.10 5.28
N SER A 56 -2.83 14.10 5.11
CA SER A 56 -2.45 15.44 4.65
C SER A 56 -1.44 16.15 5.57
N GLN A 57 -1.38 15.76 6.85
CA GLN A 57 -0.41 16.31 7.81
C GLN A 57 1.03 15.82 7.57
N LEU A 58 1.21 14.76 6.78
CA LEU A 58 2.54 14.32 6.37
C LEU A 58 3.16 15.25 5.32
N THR A 59 2.34 16.00 4.58
CA THR A 59 2.82 16.91 3.54
C THR A 59 2.86 18.36 4.02
N PRO A 60 3.83 19.18 3.57
CA PRO A 60 4.96 18.81 2.71
C PRO A 60 6.21 18.33 3.50
N ASN A 61 6.13 18.29 4.83
CA ASN A 61 7.32 18.20 5.69
C ASN A 61 7.93 16.79 5.77
N TYR A 62 7.10 15.75 5.74
CA TYR A 62 7.51 14.35 5.87
C TYR A 62 7.40 13.59 4.54
N LEU A 63 6.48 14.03 3.68
CA LEU A 63 6.35 13.63 2.28
C LEU A 63 6.22 14.86 1.41
N LYS A 64 6.84 14.86 0.22
CA LYS A 64 6.62 15.93 -0.77
C LYS A 64 5.16 15.99 -1.21
N THR A 65 4.61 14.83 -1.54
CA THR A 65 3.20 14.61 -1.89
C THR A 65 2.79 13.23 -1.39
N ILE A 66 1.49 13.02 -1.18
CA ILE A 66 0.96 11.66 -1.03
C ILE A 66 1.07 10.98 -2.40
N PRO A 67 1.65 9.78 -2.50
CA PRO A 67 1.82 9.12 -3.79
C PRO A 67 0.48 8.64 -4.36
N GLU A 68 0.42 8.49 -5.68
CA GLU A 68 -0.64 7.74 -6.36
C GLU A 68 -0.27 6.26 -6.40
N CYS A 69 -1.25 5.36 -6.42
CA CYS A 69 -0.94 3.95 -6.60
C CYS A 69 -0.65 3.68 -8.08
N PRO A 70 0.54 3.14 -8.45
CA PRO A 70 0.90 2.84 -9.84
C PRO A 70 0.01 1.81 -10.56
N VAL A 71 -0.92 1.15 -9.87
CA VAL A 71 -1.92 0.28 -10.51
C VAL A 71 -3.04 1.10 -11.14
N THR A 72 -3.59 2.07 -10.40
CA THR A 72 -4.72 2.89 -10.85
C THR A 72 -4.28 4.24 -11.43
N ASN A 73 -3.09 4.72 -11.08
CA ASN A 73 -2.63 6.10 -11.26
C ASN A 73 -3.57 7.13 -10.60
N GLU A 74 -4.12 6.76 -9.43
CA GLU A 74 -5.00 7.60 -8.64
C GLU A 74 -4.55 7.62 -7.17
N MET A 75 -5.00 8.64 -6.42
CA MET A 75 -4.79 8.72 -4.97
C MET A 75 -5.75 7.78 -4.23
N THR A 76 -5.39 6.50 -4.17
CA THR A 76 -6.19 5.44 -3.52
C THR A 76 -5.74 5.13 -2.09
N TYR A 77 -4.60 5.65 -1.62
CA TYR A 77 -4.19 5.42 -0.24
C TYR A 77 -5.14 6.09 0.75
N ARG A 78 -5.52 5.33 1.77
CA ARG A 78 -6.37 5.76 2.89
C ARG A 78 -5.72 5.34 4.20
N ALA A 79 -6.09 6.03 5.27
CA ALA A 79 -5.58 5.72 6.59
C ALA A 79 -6.64 5.95 7.66
N SER A 80 -6.54 5.13 8.71
CA SER A 80 -7.31 5.23 9.95
C SER A 80 -6.34 5.22 11.12
N PHE A 81 -6.72 5.87 12.22
CA PHE A 81 -5.82 6.15 13.34
C PHE A 81 -6.47 5.81 14.67
N GLY A 82 -5.64 5.42 15.64
CA GLY A 82 -6.04 5.21 17.02
C GLY A 82 -6.41 3.77 17.39
N PRO A 83 -7.04 3.57 18.55
CA PRO A 83 -7.42 2.26 19.05
C PRO A 83 -8.54 1.62 18.23
N GLY A 84 -8.47 0.30 17.99
CA GLY A 84 -9.54 -0.46 17.36
C GLY A 84 -9.58 -0.41 15.83
N VAL A 85 -8.62 0.26 15.18
CA VAL A 85 -8.56 0.35 13.71
C VAL A 85 -7.68 -0.76 13.12
N GLY A 86 -8.03 -1.28 11.95
CA GLY A 86 -7.26 -2.32 11.27
C GLY A 86 -7.03 -3.55 12.16
N TYR A 87 -5.76 -3.87 12.41
CA TYR A 87 -5.33 -5.01 13.21
C TYR A 87 -5.07 -4.67 14.69
N ASN A 88 -5.30 -3.42 15.09
CA ASN A 88 -5.13 -2.95 16.47
C ASN A 88 -6.37 -3.25 17.33
N ILE A 89 -6.61 -4.54 17.56
CA ILE A 89 -7.74 -5.05 18.34
C ILE A 89 -7.30 -5.57 19.71
N SER A 90 -8.21 -5.58 20.67
CA SER A 90 -7.96 -6.24 21.95
C SER A 90 -7.92 -7.76 21.77
N VAL A 91 -6.90 -8.39 22.33
CA VAL A 91 -6.76 -9.85 22.33
C VAL A 91 -6.98 -10.40 23.74
N GLU A 92 -7.63 -11.56 23.82
CA GLU A 92 -7.81 -12.27 25.10
C GLU A 92 -6.49 -12.94 25.50
N LEU A 93 -6.09 -12.71 26.75
CA LEU A 93 -4.88 -13.27 27.36
C LEU A 93 -5.20 -14.57 28.09
N GLU A 94 -4.17 -15.36 28.40
CA GLU A 94 -4.32 -16.68 29.04
C GLU A 94 -5.04 -16.62 30.41
N ASP A 95 -5.00 -15.48 31.09
CA ASP A 95 -5.68 -15.24 32.37
C ASP A 95 -7.15 -14.79 32.24
N GLY A 96 -7.68 -14.76 31.01
CA GLY A 96 -9.05 -14.32 30.70
C GLY A 96 -9.23 -12.80 30.66
N THR A 97 -8.17 -12.01 30.84
CA THR A 97 -8.21 -10.56 30.64
C THR A 97 -8.04 -10.20 29.17
N LYS A 98 -8.33 -8.95 28.79
CA LYS A 98 -8.14 -8.45 27.43
C LYS A 98 -7.02 -7.43 27.39
N SER A 99 -6.18 -7.48 26.36
CA SER A 99 -5.20 -6.44 26.10
C SER A 99 -5.90 -5.14 25.70
N GLU A 100 -5.33 -4.01 26.09
CA GLU A 100 -5.75 -2.72 25.54
C GLU A 100 -5.11 -2.53 24.15
N PRO A 101 -5.87 -2.04 23.16
CA PRO A 101 -5.29 -1.67 21.87
C PRO A 101 -4.33 -0.48 22.03
N PHE A 102 -3.37 -0.38 21.12
CA PHE A 102 -2.44 0.74 21.03
C PHE A 102 -3.21 2.05 20.85
N GLN A 103 -2.91 3.05 21.66
CA GLN A 103 -3.55 4.37 21.56
C GLN A 103 -3.02 5.15 20.36
N ASP A 104 -1.71 5.05 20.12
CA ASP A 104 -1.02 5.68 19.00
C ASP A 104 -0.72 4.61 17.96
N TYR A 105 -1.64 4.45 17.01
CA TYR A 105 -1.55 3.46 15.95
C TYR A 105 -2.12 4.03 14.65
N TYR A 106 -1.59 3.57 13.53
CA TYR A 106 -2.09 3.87 12.20
C TYR A 106 -2.25 2.58 11.39
N PHE A 107 -3.28 2.56 10.57
CA PHE A 107 -3.52 1.53 9.57
C PHE A 107 -3.70 2.21 8.22
N ILE A 108 -2.90 1.86 7.23
CA ILE A 108 -2.90 2.44 5.89
C ILE A 108 -3.17 1.32 4.89
N TRP A 109 -3.99 1.60 3.88
CA TRP A 109 -4.27 0.66 2.81
C TRP A 109 -4.40 1.37 1.46
N CYS A 110 -4.26 0.60 0.38
CA CYS A 110 -4.69 1.03 -0.95
C CYS A 110 -6.16 0.64 -1.13
N GLU A 111 -7.05 1.63 -1.23
CA GLU A 111 -8.50 1.42 -1.36
C GLU A 111 -8.89 0.87 -2.75
N GLY A 112 -9.87 -0.03 -2.77
CA GLY A 112 -10.53 -0.54 -3.97
C GLY A 112 -10.15 -1.97 -4.37
N THR A 113 -10.61 -2.38 -5.55
CA THR A 113 -10.50 -3.75 -6.08
C THR A 113 -9.37 -3.93 -7.10
N ALA A 114 -8.65 -2.86 -7.47
CA ALA A 114 -7.68 -2.94 -8.57
C ALA A 114 -6.58 -3.99 -8.35
N HIS A 115 -6.11 -4.14 -7.11
CA HIS A 115 -5.13 -5.16 -6.76
C HIS A 115 -5.72 -6.57 -6.73
N GLN A 116 -6.99 -6.71 -6.32
CA GLN A 116 -7.72 -7.97 -6.39
C GLN A 116 -7.87 -8.43 -7.85
N GLU A 117 -8.33 -7.53 -8.73
CA GLU A 117 -8.54 -7.83 -10.14
C GLU A 117 -7.24 -8.17 -10.87
N GLN A 118 -6.13 -7.53 -10.49
CA GLN A 118 -4.85 -7.68 -11.18
C GLN A 118 -3.95 -8.79 -10.61
N TYR A 119 -4.00 -9.02 -9.29
CA TYR A 119 -3.08 -9.92 -8.57
C TYR A 119 -3.77 -10.99 -7.72
N GLY A 120 -5.10 -10.95 -7.60
CA GLY A 120 -5.87 -11.92 -6.81
C GLY A 120 -5.78 -11.72 -5.29
N THR A 121 -5.33 -10.55 -4.82
CA THR A 121 -5.38 -10.21 -3.39
C THR A 121 -6.82 -9.98 -2.93
N PRO A 122 -7.11 -9.94 -1.62
CA PRO A 122 -8.37 -9.39 -1.14
C PRO A 122 -8.55 -7.92 -1.57
N GLU A 123 -9.78 -7.41 -1.47
CA GLU A 123 -10.08 -5.99 -1.63
C GLU A 123 -9.32 -5.15 -0.59
N ASN A 124 -9.01 -3.90 -0.93
CA ASN A 124 -8.30 -2.97 -0.05
C ASN A 124 -6.88 -3.43 0.32
N TYR A 125 -6.20 -4.11 -0.61
CA TYR A 125 -4.78 -4.45 -0.53
C TYR A 125 -3.96 -3.66 -1.56
N PRO A 126 -2.65 -3.44 -1.34
CA PRO A 126 -1.89 -3.83 -0.15
C PRO A 126 -2.21 -2.99 1.09
N GLN A 127 -1.86 -3.52 2.26
CA GLN A 127 -2.09 -2.91 3.58
C GLN A 127 -0.78 -2.79 4.37
N TYR A 128 -0.72 -1.80 5.26
CA TYR A 128 0.44 -1.53 6.10
C TYR A 128 0.04 -0.95 7.47
N ASP A 129 0.72 -1.36 8.53
CA ASP A 129 0.64 -0.71 9.85
C ASP A 129 2.02 -0.55 10.52
N GLY A 130 2.07 0.25 11.58
CA GLY A 130 3.31 0.54 12.32
C GLY A 130 3.85 -0.61 13.18
N ILE A 131 3.15 -1.74 13.29
CA ILE A 131 3.51 -2.86 14.16
C ILE A 131 4.03 -4.06 13.34
N GLN A 132 3.27 -4.44 12.32
CA GLN A 132 3.52 -5.57 11.42
C GLN A 132 4.26 -5.13 10.15
N GLY A 133 4.19 -3.85 9.78
CA GLY A 133 4.67 -3.38 8.48
C GLY A 133 3.71 -3.78 7.37
N LEU A 134 4.24 -4.28 6.24
CA LEU A 134 3.39 -4.79 5.15
C LEU A 134 2.62 -6.03 5.59
N ILE A 135 1.31 -5.99 5.44
CA ILE A 135 0.42 -7.10 5.76
C ILE A 135 0.29 -8.01 4.53
N ASN A 136 0.46 -9.31 4.75
CA ASN A 136 0.31 -10.31 3.70
C ASN A 136 -1.18 -10.62 3.50
N GLY A 137 -1.63 -10.50 2.25
CA GLY A 137 -2.98 -10.87 1.81
C GLY A 137 -3.04 -12.26 1.20
#